data_AF-A0A5B7E0L1-F1
#
_entry.id   AF-A0A5B7E0L1-F1
#
_cell.length_a   1.000
_cell.length_b   1.000
_cell.length_c   1.000
_cell.angle_alpha   90.00
_cell.angle_beta   90.00
_cell.angle_gamma   90.00
#
_symmetry.space_group_name_H-M   'P 1'
#
loop_
_entity.id
_entity.type
_entity.pdbx_description
1 polymer ?
#
loop_
_entity_poly.entity_id
_entity_poly.type
_entity_poly.pdbx_seq_one_letter_code
_entity_poly.pdbx_strand_id
1 'polypeptide(L)'
;MPGQSFMSFPSLAFLILSTRTPASFQSNPVACGKCHTPAILIYHIYTEDQRPTMRVTGLIPARFLTLTSHLVLLVTILMAREENVLACLPVEYSSSEYSLRDGEFLGGLVAGIALTALELIGFITAIACHSGASVSLAYLVLDSWDCQLYWWVFALTSVLPALVEVGVMVNVLMLKKNV
;
A
#
# COMPACT_ATOMS: atom_id res chain seq x y z
N MET A 1 33.65 17.52 2.92
CA MET A 1 33.71 16.69 4.14
C MET A 1 34.15 17.57 5.31
N PRO A 2 33.76 17.30 6.57
CA PRO A 2 32.79 16.31 7.12
C PRO A 2 31.68 17.01 7.96
N GLY A 3 30.63 16.39 8.50
CA GLY A 3 30.24 14.99 8.65
C GLY A 3 28.70 14.87 8.62
N GLN A 4 28.16 13.80 8.03
CA GLN A 4 27.75 12.55 8.70
C GLN A 4 26.71 12.72 9.80
N SER A 5 25.47 12.34 9.50
CA SER A 5 24.61 11.53 10.39
C SER A 5 23.60 10.76 9.54
N PHE A 6 23.97 9.50 9.27
CA PHE A 6 23.07 8.43 8.84
C PHE A 6 21.87 8.35 9.80
N MET A 7 20.65 8.64 9.35
CA MET A 7 19.46 8.12 10.01
C MET A 7 19.29 6.67 9.58
N SER A 8 19.94 5.80 10.36
CA SER A 8 19.65 4.37 10.36
C SER A 8 18.21 4.15 10.79
N PHE A 9 17.49 3.37 9.99
CA PHE A 9 16.28 2.66 10.37
C PHE A 9 16.45 1.96 11.74
N PRO A 10 15.47 2.10 12.64
CA PRO A 10 15.11 0.95 13.46
C PRO A 10 13.60 0.94 13.66
N SER A 11 12.85 0.37 12.71
CA SER A 11 11.44 0.07 12.99
C SER A 11 10.97 -1.18 12.27
N LEU A 12 11.73 -2.26 12.43
CA LEU A 12 11.23 -3.62 12.15
C LEU A 12 11.63 -4.66 13.22
N ALA A 13 12.24 -4.24 14.34
CA ALA A 13 12.70 -5.15 15.40
C ALA A 13 12.02 -4.94 16.77
N PHE A 14 11.16 -3.92 16.94
CA PHE A 14 10.58 -3.58 18.26
C PHE A 14 9.19 -4.15 18.53
N LEU A 15 8.61 -4.92 17.60
CA LEU A 15 7.29 -5.54 17.75
C LEU A 15 7.32 -7.06 17.90
N ILE A 16 8.49 -7.65 18.18
CA ILE A 16 8.67 -9.11 18.40
C ILE A 16 9.15 -9.45 19.84
N LEU A 17 9.40 -8.46 20.71
CA LEU A 17 9.96 -8.69 22.05
C LEU A 17 9.11 -8.19 23.23
N SER A 18 7.85 -7.82 23.01
CA SER A 18 6.90 -7.53 24.10
C SER A 18 5.80 -8.58 24.13
N THR A 19 5.99 -9.64 24.94
CA THR A 19 4.94 -10.47 25.58
C THR A 19 5.48 -11.76 26.21
N ARG A 20 6.80 -11.99 26.32
CA ARG A 20 7.31 -13.05 27.19
C ARG A 20 7.65 -12.53 28.58
N THR A 21 6.89 -13.10 29.53
CA THR A 21 7.08 -13.29 30.98
C THR A 21 6.51 -12.24 31.93
N PRO A 22 5.42 -12.56 32.64
CA PRO A 22 5.33 -12.23 34.05
C PRO A 22 6.16 -13.24 34.86
N ALA A 23 6.95 -12.68 35.77
CA ALA A 23 7.76 -13.37 36.74
C ALA A 23 6.93 -14.18 37.75
N SER A 24 7.49 -15.32 38.13
CA SER A 24 7.48 -15.91 39.48
C SER A 24 6.20 -15.80 40.34
N PHE A 25 5.45 -16.90 40.44
CA PHE A 25 4.90 -17.31 41.74
C PHE A 25 5.24 -18.78 41.98
N GLN A 26 5.90 -18.99 43.11
CA GLN A 26 6.49 -20.25 43.54
C GLN A 26 5.51 -20.94 44.49
N SER A 27 4.97 -22.10 44.12
CA SER A 27 4.45 -23.08 45.08
C SER A 27 4.66 -24.50 44.57
N ASN A 28 5.29 -25.32 45.43
CA ASN A 28 5.73 -26.70 45.18
C ASN A 28 4.53 -27.66 44.96
N PRO A 29 4.77 -28.86 44.39
CA PRO A 29 3.73 -29.74 43.88
C PRO A 29 3.11 -30.58 44.99
N VAL A 30 1.78 -30.55 45.10
CA VAL A 30 1.02 -31.64 45.72
C VAL A 30 0.12 -32.22 44.64
N ALA A 31 0.40 -33.46 44.29
CA ALA A 31 -0.44 -34.26 43.42
C ALA A 31 -1.85 -34.38 44.01
N CYS A 32 -2.87 -34.06 43.22
CA CYS A 32 -4.19 -34.64 43.40
C CYS A 32 -4.83 -34.86 42.03
N GLY A 33 -5.12 -36.11 41.75
CA GLY A 33 -5.57 -36.59 40.45
C GLY A 33 -6.98 -36.14 40.09
N LYS A 34 -7.23 -36.19 38.78
CA LYS A 34 -8.55 -36.28 38.15
C LYS A 34 -9.54 -35.17 38.53
N CYS A 35 -9.27 -33.96 38.07
CA CYS A 35 -10.34 -33.06 37.64
C CYS A 35 -10.21 -32.88 36.12
N HIS A 36 -11.18 -33.42 35.38
CA HIS A 36 -11.33 -33.24 33.95
C HIS A 36 -11.49 -31.74 33.68
N THR A 37 -10.41 -31.07 33.28
CA THR A 37 -10.41 -29.64 32.93
C THR A 37 -11.13 -29.45 31.59
N PRO A 38 -12.24 -28.70 31.50
CA PRO A 38 -12.76 -28.24 30.22
C PRO A 38 -11.83 -27.21 29.55
N ALA A 39 -10.86 -26.66 30.29
CA ALA A 39 -9.96 -25.61 29.81
C ALA A 39 -9.09 -26.08 28.62
N ILE A 40 -8.51 -27.29 28.67
CA ILE A 40 -7.65 -27.79 27.58
C ILE A 40 -8.48 -28.01 26.31
N LEU A 41 -9.73 -28.46 26.43
CA LEU A 41 -10.61 -28.63 25.29
C LEU A 41 -11.02 -27.29 24.68
N ILE A 42 -11.24 -26.25 25.49
CA ILE A 42 -11.52 -24.89 24.99
C ILE A 42 -10.29 -24.31 24.28
N TYR A 43 -9.07 -24.46 24.81
CA TYR A 43 -7.87 -24.02 24.09
C TYR A 43 -7.69 -24.80 22.79
N HIS A 44 -7.88 -26.13 22.79
CA HIS A 44 -7.74 -26.92 21.56
C HIS A 44 -8.82 -26.59 20.52
N ILE A 45 -10.07 -26.32 20.94
CA ILE A 45 -11.15 -25.84 20.06
C ILE A 45 -10.85 -24.43 19.54
N TYR A 46 -10.30 -23.54 20.37
CA TYR A 46 -9.90 -22.18 19.94
C TYR A 46 -8.70 -22.20 18.99
N THR A 47 -7.80 -23.20 19.10
CA THR A 47 -6.64 -23.31 18.19
C THR A 47 -6.98 -23.96 16.85
N GLU A 48 -7.98 -24.84 16.79
CA GLU A 48 -8.39 -25.53 15.55
C GLU A 48 -9.34 -24.68 14.68
N ASP A 49 -10.12 -23.75 15.26
CA ASP A 49 -11.03 -22.86 14.53
C ASP A 49 -10.35 -21.58 13.98
N GLN A 50 -9.07 -21.37 14.28
CA GLN A 50 -8.24 -20.32 13.66
C GLN A 50 -7.39 -20.90 12.53
N ARG A 51 -7.87 -21.91 11.80
CA ARG A 51 -7.35 -22.17 10.45
C ARG A 51 -7.77 -20.97 9.62
N PRO A 52 -6.88 -20.03 9.25
CA PRO A 52 -7.34 -18.78 8.67
C PRO A 52 -7.88 -19.10 7.27
N THR A 53 -9.20 -19.12 7.16
CA THR A 53 -9.92 -18.90 5.90
C THR A 53 -9.66 -17.47 5.37
N MET A 54 -8.78 -16.69 6.03
CA MET A 54 -8.26 -15.37 5.63
C MET A 54 -7.70 -15.27 4.21
N ARG A 55 -7.37 -16.37 3.52
CA ARG A 55 -6.74 -16.26 2.19
C ARG A 55 -7.68 -15.86 1.06
N VAL A 56 -9.01 -16.02 1.22
CA VAL A 56 -9.95 -15.80 0.11
C VAL A 56 -11.06 -14.79 0.44
N THR A 57 -11.54 -14.73 1.68
CA THR A 57 -12.61 -13.79 2.09
C THR A 57 -12.13 -12.34 2.23
N GLY A 58 -10.84 -12.11 2.53
CA GLY A 58 -10.28 -10.76 2.69
C GLY A 58 -9.82 -10.11 1.38
N LEU A 59 -9.77 -10.84 0.27
CA LEU A 59 -9.13 -10.37 -0.96
C LEU A 59 -9.91 -9.23 -1.63
N ILE A 60 -11.23 -9.34 -1.64
CA ILE A 60 -12.14 -8.34 -2.21
C ILE A 60 -12.06 -7.01 -1.43
N PRO A 61 -12.23 -7.00 -0.09
CA PRO A 61 -12.09 -5.75 0.67
C PRO A 61 -10.66 -5.20 0.65
N ALA A 62 -9.62 -6.04 0.62
CA ALA A 62 -8.24 -5.56 0.50
C ALA A 62 -8.01 -4.79 -0.82
N ARG A 63 -8.51 -5.30 -1.95
CA ARG A 63 -8.41 -4.63 -3.26
C ARG A 63 -9.10 -3.28 -3.26
N PHE A 64 -10.34 -3.25 -2.77
CA PHE A 64 -11.12 -2.02 -2.67
C PHE A 64 -10.40 -0.96 -1.84
N LEU A 65 -9.83 -1.34 -0.70
CA LEU A 65 -9.09 -0.43 0.17
C LEU A 65 -7.82 0.10 -0.49
N THR A 66 -7.04 -0.73 -1.18
CA THR A 66 -5.80 -0.29 -1.85
C THR A 66 -6.05 0.59 -3.08
N LEU A 67 -7.12 0.32 -3.84
CA LEU A 67 -7.51 1.17 -4.97
C LEU A 67 -8.06 2.51 -4.48
N THR A 68 -8.89 2.47 -3.43
CA THR A 68 -9.42 3.69 -2.81
C THR A 68 -8.31 4.52 -2.17
N SER A 69 -7.32 3.92 -1.51
CA SER A 69 -6.19 4.66 -0.95
C SER A 69 -5.37 5.35 -2.04
N HIS A 70 -5.11 4.65 -3.16
CA HIS A 70 -4.39 5.23 -4.29
C HIS A 70 -5.18 6.39 -4.92
N LEU A 71 -6.50 6.22 -5.13
CA LEU A 71 -7.38 7.26 -5.64
C LEU A 71 -7.42 8.49 -4.73
N VAL A 72 -7.61 8.31 -3.42
CA VAL A 72 -7.63 9.41 -2.44
C VAL A 72 -6.30 10.16 -2.46
N LEU A 73 -5.18 9.45 -2.62
CA LEU A 73 -3.87 10.07 -2.65
C LEU A 73 -3.66 10.87 -3.95
N LEU A 74 -4.10 10.37 -5.10
CA LEU A 74 -4.11 11.15 -6.36
C LEU A 74 -4.97 12.41 -6.24
N VAL A 75 -6.16 12.32 -5.64
CA VAL A 75 -7.03 13.48 -5.41
C VAL A 75 -6.38 14.47 -4.44
N THR A 76 -5.71 13.99 -3.40
CA THR A 76 -5.00 14.85 -2.45
C THR A 76 -3.88 15.64 -3.12
N ILE A 77 -3.10 14.98 -3.98
CA ILE A 77 -2.04 15.63 -4.78
C ILE A 77 -2.64 16.64 -5.77
N LEU A 78 -3.80 16.32 -6.37
CA LEU A 78 -4.51 17.25 -7.27
C LEU A 78 -4.98 18.51 -6.52
N MET A 79 -5.48 18.36 -5.29
CA MET A 79 -5.90 19.49 -4.46
C MET A 79 -4.70 20.35 -4.04
N ALA A 80 -3.54 19.74 -3.81
CA ALA A 80 -2.29 20.43 -3.47
C ALA A 80 -1.42 20.79 -4.70
N ARG A 81 -1.97 20.76 -5.93
CA ARG A 81 -1.16 20.82 -7.15
C ARG A 81 -0.28 22.07 -7.24
N GLU A 82 -0.76 23.21 -6.78
CA GLU A 82 -0.07 24.50 -6.98
C GLU A 82 1.21 24.54 -6.15
N GLU A 83 1.13 24.11 -4.90
CA GLU A 83 2.29 24.00 -4.01
C GLU A 83 3.31 22.97 -4.54
N ASN A 84 2.80 21.85 -5.04
CA ASN A 84 3.61 20.79 -5.65
C ASN A 84 4.32 21.24 -6.93
N VAL A 85 3.65 22.01 -7.80
CA VAL A 85 4.26 22.57 -9.01
C VAL A 85 5.32 23.61 -8.65
N LEU A 86 5.06 24.47 -7.66
CA LEU A 86 6.03 25.46 -7.18
C LEU A 86 7.27 24.81 -6.57
N ALA A 87 7.12 23.69 -5.86
CA ALA A 87 8.23 22.93 -5.29
C ALA A 87 9.17 22.34 -6.37
N CYS A 88 8.68 22.15 -7.59
CA CYS A 88 9.48 21.68 -8.72
C CYS A 88 10.22 22.79 -9.48
N LEU A 89 9.86 24.06 -9.24
CA LEU A 89 10.38 25.18 -10.01
C LEU A 89 11.69 25.71 -9.41
N PRO A 90 12.62 26.22 -10.24
CA PRO A 90 13.78 26.94 -9.76
C PRO A 90 13.37 28.24 -9.02
N VAL A 91 14.28 28.74 -8.16
CA VAL A 91 14.06 29.94 -7.33
C VAL A 91 13.66 31.16 -8.17
N GLU A 92 14.18 31.26 -9.40
CA GLU A 92 13.71 32.21 -10.40
C GLU A 92 13.04 31.45 -11.54
N TYR A 93 11.76 31.73 -11.77
CA TYR A 93 10.96 31.08 -12.80
C TYR A 93 10.17 32.09 -13.63
N SER A 94 9.97 31.79 -14.91
CA SER A 94 9.10 32.57 -15.79
C SER A 94 7.64 32.07 -15.73
N SER A 95 6.68 32.94 -16.06
CA SER A 95 5.26 32.56 -16.12
C SER A 95 4.96 31.47 -17.15
N SER A 96 5.73 31.41 -18.24
CA SER A 96 5.60 30.36 -19.25
C SER A 96 6.05 28.97 -18.76
N GLU A 97 7.08 28.91 -17.92
CA GLU A 97 7.56 27.63 -17.37
C GLU A 97 6.59 27.06 -16.35
N TYR A 98 5.97 27.93 -15.54
CA TYR A 98 4.92 27.52 -14.61
C TYR A 98 3.74 26.86 -15.33
N SER A 99 3.20 27.51 -16.37
CA SER A 99 2.03 26.98 -17.10
C SER A 99 2.32 25.66 -17.81
N LEU A 100 3.55 25.47 -18.30
CA LEU A 100 3.95 24.22 -18.92
C LEU A 100 3.99 23.08 -17.88
N ARG A 101 4.64 23.31 -16.73
CA ARG A 101 4.76 22.30 -15.67
C ARG A 101 3.43 21.98 -15.02
N ASP A 102 2.58 22.97 -14.79
CA ASP A 102 1.22 22.77 -14.29
C ASP A 102 0.39 21.91 -15.25
N GLY A 103 0.49 22.16 -16.57
CA GLY A 103 -0.21 21.37 -17.58
C GLY A 103 0.26 19.91 -17.65
N GLU A 104 1.58 19.69 -17.61
CA GLU A 104 2.19 18.35 -17.56
C GLU A 104 1.73 17.57 -16.32
N PHE A 105 1.76 18.24 -15.15
CA PHE A 105 1.42 17.64 -13.87
C PHE A 105 -0.08 17.34 -13.75
N LEU A 106 -0.93 18.28 -14.18
CA LEU A 106 -2.38 18.09 -14.26
C LEU A 106 -2.75 16.95 -15.20
N GLY A 107 -2.11 16.88 -16.37
CA GLY A 107 -2.31 15.80 -17.34
C GLY A 107 -2.01 14.42 -16.74
N GLY A 108 -0.90 14.29 -16.01
CA GLY A 108 -0.53 13.06 -15.29
C GLY A 108 -1.55 12.68 -14.21
N LEU A 109 -1.96 13.62 -13.36
CA LEU A 109 -2.96 13.39 -12.31
C LEU A 109 -4.32 12.95 -12.86
N VAL A 110 -4.82 13.63 -13.89
CA VAL A 110 -6.11 13.30 -14.52
C VAL A 110 -6.03 11.91 -15.17
N ALA A 111 -4.94 11.61 -15.88
CA ALA A 111 -4.72 10.28 -16.43
C ALA A 111 -4.66 9.21 -15.34
N GLY A 112 -3.97 9.46 -14.23
CA GLY A 112 -3.89 8.54 -13.09
C GLY A 112 -5.26 8.24 -12.48
N ILE A 113 -6.06 9.27 -12.22
CA ILE A 113 -7.42 9.13 -11.70
C ILE A 113 -8.29 8.31 -12.67
N ALA A 114 -8.20 8.59 -13.98
CA ALA A 114 -8.95 7.85 -14.99
C ALA A 114 -8.54 6.38 -15.06
N LEU A 115 -7.24 6.08 -15.05
CA LEU A 115 -6.72 4.71 -15.06
C LEU A 115 -7.13 3.95 -13.80
N THR A 116 -6.96 4.53 -12.61
CA THR A 116 -7.39 3.92 -11.35
C THR A 116 -8.91 3.73 -11.27
N ALA A 117 -9.70 4.62 -11.88
CA ALA A 117 -11.15 4.45 -11.97
C ALA A 117 -11.55 3.28 -12.90
N LEU A 118 -10.81 3.04 -13.99
CA LEU A 118 -11.02 1.89 -14.87
C LEU A 118 -10.67 0.57 -14.15
N GLU A 119 -9.58 0.56 -13.38
CA GLU A 119 -9.18 -0.61 -12.57
C GLU A 119 -10.21 -0.92 -11.47
N LEU A 120 -10.89 0.09 -10.93
CA LEU A 120 -11.99 -0.08 -9.98
C LEU A 120 -13.18 -0.84 -10.59
N ILE A 121 -13.38 -0.78 -11.91
CA ILE A 121 -14.42 -1.52 -12.63
C ILE A 121 -13.95 -2.94 -12.97
N GLY A 122 -12.66 -3.10 -13.30
CA GLY A 122 -12.07 -4.38 -13.72
C GLY A 122 -11.86 -5.37 -12.56
N PHE A 123 -11.43 -4.90 -11.39
CA PHE A 123 -11.19 -5.73 -10.18
C PHE A 123 -10.17 -6.89 -10.35
N ILE A 124 -9.39 -6.95 -11.44
CA ILE A 124 -8.54 -8.12 -11.76
C ILE A 124 -7.08 -7.95 -11.28
N THR A 125 -6.61 -6.73 -11.01
CA THR A 125 -5.20 -6.39 -10.79
C THR A 125 -4.57 -6.75 -9.44
N ALA A 126 -3.24 -6.61 -9.39
CA ALA A 126 -2.35 -7.06 -8.33
C ALA A 126 -2.28 -6.09 -7.14
N ILE A 127 -2.83 -6.52 -6.00
CA ILE A 127 -2.79 -5.83 -4.70
C ILE A 127 -1.39 -5.35 -4.33
N ALA A 128 -0.36 -6.12 -4.68
CA ALA A 128 1.04 -5.80 -4.39
C ALA A 128 1.55 -4.54 -5.14
N CYS A 129 1.09 -4.31 -6.38
CA CYS A 129 1.45 -3.09 -7.10
C CYS A 129 0.74 -1.87 -6.50
N HIS A 130 -0.55 -1.97 -6.15
CA HIS A 130 -1.28 -0.84 -5.55
C HIS A 130 -0.85 -0.52 -4.12
N SER A 131 -0.45 -1.53 -3.32
CA SER A 131 0.09 -1.30 -1.99
C SER A 131 1.49 -0.68 -2.05
N GLY A 132 2.37 -1.20 -2.90
CA GLY A 132 3.69 -0.60 -3.15
C GLY A 132 3.60 0.82 -3.72
N ALA A 133 2.63 1.04 -4.62
CA ALA A 133 2.30 2.35 -5.17
C ALA A 133 1.86 3.34 -4.10
N SER A 134 0.90 2.95 -3.25
CA SER A 134 0.39 3.81 -2.19
C SER A 134 1.49 4.20 -1.21
N VAL A 135 2.37 3.26 -0.86
CA VAL A 135 3.51 3.52 0.04
C VAL A 135 4.53 4.44 -0.63
N SER A 136 4.93 4.16 -1.88
CA SER A 136 5.94 4.96 -2.60
C SER A 136 5.47 6.39 -2.85
N LEU A 137 4.21 6.55 -3.24
CA LEU A 137 3.62 7.86 -3.50
C LEU A 137 3.39 8.63 -2.19
N ALA A 138 3.06 7.95 -1.08
CA ALA A 138 3.03 8.58 0.25
C ALA A 138 4.42 9.06 0.71
N TYR A 139 5.48 8.29 0.48
CA TYR A 139 6.86 8.74 0.76
C TYR A 139 7.24 9.97 -0.06
N LEU A 140 6.89 10.00 -1.35
CA LEU A 140 7.17 11.13 -2.23
C LEU A 140 6.47 12.41 -1.76
N VAL A 141 5.22 12.30 -1.31
CA VAL A 141 4.45 13.43 -0.78
C VAL A 141 5.01 13.93 0.55
N LEU A 142 5.51 13.04 1.42
CA LEU A 142 5.87 13.37 2.80
C LEU A 142 7.35 13.76 3.01
N ASP A 143 8.28 13.26 2.20
CA ASP A 143 9.73 13.40 2.46
C ASP A 143 10.42 14.35 1.46
N SER A 144 10.23 14.12 0.16
CA SER A 144 10.91 14.91 -0.88
C SER A 144 10.11 14.98 -2.18
N TRP A 145 9.74 16.19 -2.58
CA TRP A 145 9.05 16.45 -3.83
C TRP A 145 10.05 16.68 -4.97
N ASP A 146 10.17 15.72 -5.89
CA ASP A 146 11.00 15.84 -7.09
C ASP A 146 10.15 15.54 -8.34
N CYS A 147 10.13 16.50 -9.27
CA CYS A 147 9.32 16.42 -10.49
C CYS A 147 9.70 15.26 -11.41
N GLN A 148 10.98 14.89 -11.48
CA GLN A 148 11.41 13.77 -12.32
C GLN A 148 11.04 12.44 -11.66
N LEU A 149 11.12 12.37 -10.34
CA LEU A 149 10.78 11.18 -9.57
C LEU A 149 9.26 10.92 -9.58
N TYR A 150 8.45 11.98 -9.60
CA TYR A 150 6.99 11.87 -9.78
C TYR A 150 6.62 11.07 -11.04
N TRP A 151 7.22 11.38 -12.20
CA TRP A 151 6.90 10.69 -13.45
C TRP A 151 7.25 9.20 -13.41
N TRP A 152 8.36 8.84 -12.75
CA TRP A 152 8.73 7.44 -12.54
C TRP A 152 7.75 6.71 -11.64
N VAL A 153 7.33 7.34 -10.53
CA VAL A 153 6.33 6.77 -9.65
C VAL A 153 5.02 6.60 -10.41
N PHE A 154 4.51 7.65 -11.06
CA PHE A 154 3.30 7.59 -11.88
C PHE A 154 3.31 6.45 -12.92
N ALA A 155 4.42 6.29 -13.66
CA ALA A 155 4.56 5.21 -14.64
C ALA A 155 4.48 3.82 -14.00
N LEU A 156 5.18 3.61 -12.87
CA LEU A 156 5.18 2.33 -12.17
C LEU A 156 3.86 2.02 -11.46
N THR A 157 3.16 3.06 -10.98
CA THR A 157 2.00 2.89 -10.09
C THR A 157 0.65 2.99 -10.78
N SER A 158 0.58 3.64 -11.93
CA SER A 158 -0.69 3.88 -12.64
C SER A 158 -0.66 3.33 -14.06
N VAL A 159 0.46 3.45 -14.77
CA VAL A 159 0.57 2.94 -16.15
C VAL A 159 0.78 1.42 -16.16
N LEU A 160 1.72 0.88 -15.36
CA LEU A 160 1.96 -0.56 -15.32
C LEU A 160 0.75 -1.38 -14.86
N PRO A 161 0.06 -1.03 -13.75
CA PRO A 161 -1.14 -1.76 -13.32
C PRO A 161 -2.24 -1.72 -14.37
N ALA A 162 -2.47 -0.55 -15.01
CA ALA A 162 -3.48 -0.41 -16.05
C ALA A 162 -3.14 -1.24 -17.30
N LEU A 163 -1.86 -1.32 -17.70
CA LEU A 163 -1.42 -2.16 -18.81
C LEU A 163 -1.64 -3.66 -18.50
N VAL A 164 -1.39 -4.09 -17.26
CA VAL A 164 -1.68 -5.46 -16.82
C VAL A 164 -3.18 -5.74 -16.86
N GLU A 165 -4.02 -4.82 -16.36
CA GLU A 165 -5.49 -4.93 -16.42
C GLU A 165 -5.97 -5.08 -17.87
N VAL A 166 -5.52 -4.19 -18.77
CA VAL A 166 -5.87 -4.24 -20.20
C VAL A 166 -5.38 -5.53 -20.85
N GLY A 167 -4.16 -5.97 -20.56
CA GLY A 167 -3.62 -7.23 -21.07
C GLY A 167 -4.45 -8.45 -20.65
N VAL A 168 -4.91 -8.49 -19.39
CA VAL A 168 -5.80 -9.55 -18.92
C VAL A 168 -7.17 -9.47 -19.59
N MET A 169 -7.76 -8.28 -19.73
CA MET A 169 -9.02 -8.10 -20.46
C MET A 169 -8.92 -8.58 -21.91
N VAL A 170 -7.84 -8.22 -22.62
CA VAL A 170 -7.59 -8.69 -23.99
C VAL A 170 -7.44 -10.21 -24.02
N ASN A 171 -6.69 -10.81 -23.10
CA ASN A 171 -6.55 -12.27 -23.01
C ASN A 171 -7.89 -12.98 -22.81
N VAL A 172 -8.76 -12.47 -21.93
CA VAL A 172 -10.11 -13.03 -21.72
C VAL A 172 -10.97 -12.92 -22.97
N LEU A 173 -10.92 -11.78 -23.68
CA LEU A 173 -11.66 -11.59 -24.93
C LEU A 173 -11.14 -12.46 -26.08
N MET A 174 -9.82 -12.66 -26.17
CA MET A 174 -9.19 -13.48 -27.21
C MET A 174 -9.41 -14.98 -26.97
N LEU A 175 -9.43 -15.44 -25.72
CA LEU A 175 -9.79 -16.83 -25.38
C LEU A 175 -11.24 -17.15 -25.73
N LYS A 176 -12.15 -16.18 -25.65
CA LYS A 176 -13.55 -16.33 -26.06
C LYS A 176 -13.72 -16.42 -27.59
N LYS A 177 -12.74 -15.98 -28.38
CA LYS A 177 -12.80 -16.02 -29.85
C LYS A 177 -12.36 -17.36 -30.46
N ASN A 178 -11.76 -18.24 -29.67
CA ASN A 178 -11.17 -19.52 -30.11
C ASN A 178 -11.91 -20.77 -29.58
N VAL A 179 -13.06 -20.61 -28.91
CA VAL A 179 -13.95 -21.70 -28.47
C VAL A 179 -15.26 -21.63 -29.22
#